data_AF-A0A6D2X0V1-F1
#
_entry.id   AF-A0A6D2X0V1-F1
#
_cell.length_a   1.000
_cell.length_b   1.000
_cell.length_c   1.000
_cell.angle_alpha   90.00
_cell.angle_beta   90.00
_cell.angle_gamma   90.00
#
_symmetry.space_group_name_H-M   'P 1'
#
loop_
_entity.id
_entity.type
_entity.pdbx_description
1 polymer ?
#
loop_
_entity_poly.entity_id
_entity_poly.type
_entity_poly.pdbx_seq_one_letter_code
_entity_poly.pdbx_strand_id
1 'polypeptide(L)'
;MARPQPCGPPHARCGSPSLPERPLQVKVVGLFSCPNFQIAKSAAENLKNNHPSKFEDPILVPLQEFAWHQYLQEKKRELKNETWEYSSSVISFVNGQFLGDALDLQKWAHEVWDIVDIKPSALYDALTEDFSAKFLRDTKHDFVFLDICIDSSPIGRLIFELYCDVCPKTCKNFQVLCTGKAGFSQRGIRLHYKNSIFHRIVQNGWIQGGDIVYGKGDNGESIYGPTFEELYGSLKRSVKRQKESRGVGKIEKYRDENFSVPHNKRGVLGMANKGRHSNGSQFYITLQATPYLDRKFVAFGQLIEGTEVLKQLELVPTQNERPIHMCRITDSGDPYA
;
A
#
# COMPACT_ATOMS: atom_id res chain seq x y z
N MET A 1 8.62 -75.20 -43.44
CA MET A 1 9.35 -74.02 -43.98
C MET A 1 8.98 -72.83 -43.13
N ALA A 2 9.85 -72.43 -42.19
CA ALA A 2 9.60 -71.35 -41.24
C ALA A 2 10.07 -70.00 -41.82
N ARG A 3 9.25 -68.96 -41.68
CA ARG A 3 9.52 -67.58 -42.13
C ARG A 3 10.48 -66.86 -41.16
N PRO A 4 11.34 -65.93 -41.63
CA PRO A 4 12.14 -65.09 -40.73
C PRO A 4 11.29 -63.98 -40.09
N GLN A 5 11.61 -63.64 -38.84
CA GLN A 5 10.98 -62.53 -38.10
C GLN A 5 11.49 -61.15 -38.59
N PRO A 6 10.70 -60.06 -38.47
CA PRO A 6 11.11 -58.73 -38.87
C PRO A 6 11.91 -58.00 -37.78
N CYS A 7 12.86 -57.19 -38.22
CA CYS A 7 13.66 -56.26 -37.39
C CYS A 7 12.79 -55.30 -36.58
N GLY A 8 13.16 -55.08 -35.31
CA GLY A 8 12.51 -54.12 -34.42
C GLY A 8 12.68 -52.66 -34.86
N PRO A 9 11.84 -51.74 -34.36
CA PRO A 9 11.82 -50.34 -34.79
C PRO A 9 13.08 -49.60 -34.30
N PRO A 10 13.56 -48.59 -35.06
CA PRO A 10 14.74 -47.83 -34.68
C PRO A 10 14.46 -46.94 -33.47
N HIS A 11 15.42 -46.91 -32.55
CA HIS A 11 15.43 -46.03 -31.38
C HIS A 11 15.23 -44.56 -31.79
N ALA A 12 14.26 -43.89 -31.15
CA ALA A 12 14.03 -42.46 -31.29
C ALA A 12 15.27 -41.68 -30.84
N ARG A 13 15.81 -40.85 -31.74
CA ARG A 13 16.86 -39.89 -31.41
C ARG A 13 16.31 -38.86 -30.42
N CYS A 14 17.01 -38.69 -29.31
CA CYS A 14 16.77 -37.62 -28.34
C CYS A 14 16.99 -36.28 -29.07
N GLY A 15 15.90 -35.54 -29.33
CA GLY A 15 15.96 -34.23 -29.95
C GLY A 15 16.46 -33.21 -28.93
N SER A 16 17.48 -32.45 -29.29
CA SER A 16 17.84 -31.19 -28.62
C SER A 16 16.60 -30.30 -28.47
N PRO A 17 16.43 -29.57 -27.35
CA PRO A 17 15.28 -28.66 -27.18
C PRO A 17 15.25 -27.69 -28.36
N SER A 18 14.15 -27.69 -29.13
CA SER A 18 13.97 -26.74 -30.22
C SER A 18 13.98 -25.33 -29.65
N LEU A 19 14.81 -24.46 -30.22
CA LEU A 19 14.89 -23.05 -29.83
C LEU A 19 13.49 -22.41 -29.85
N PRO A 20 13.13 -21.58 -28.86
CA PRO A 20 11.83 -20.93 -28.84
C PRO A 20 11.68 -20.00 -30.06
N GLU A 21 10.53 -20.08 -30.74
CA GLU A 21 10.22 -19.31 -31.96
C GLU A 21 10.12 -17.80 -31.71
N ARG A 22 9.92 -17.39 -30.45
CA ARG A 22 9.89 -16.00 -29.98
C ARG A 22 10.69 -15.87 -28.69
N PRO A 23 11.28 -14.69 -28.41
CA PRO A 23 11.90 -14.44 -27.11
C PRO A 23 10.92 -14.68 -25.96
N LEU A 24 11.39 -15.30 -24.89
CA LEU A 24 10.62 -15.54 -23.68
C LEU A 24 10.49 -14.25 -22.87
N GLN A 25 9.32 -14.04 -22.29
CA GLN A 25 9.09 -12.93 -21.38
C GLN A 25 8.94 -13.45 -19.95
N VAL A 26 9.88 -13.07 -19.09
CA VAL A 26 9.83 -13.35 -17.65
C VAL A 26 9.12 -12.20 -16.96
N LYS A 27 8.14 -12.52 -16.12
CA LYS A 27 7.45 -11.55 -15.27
C LYS A 27 7.60 -11.94 -13.81
N VAL A 28 8.05 -11.01 -12.98
CA VAL A 28 8.21 -11.17 -11.53
C VAL A 28 7.30 -10.17 -10.84
N VAL A 29 6.42 -10.67 -9.97
CA VAL A 29 5.52 -9.84 -9.16
C VAL A 29 5.71 -10.19 -7.70
N GLY A 30 5.99 -9.23 -6.82
CA GLY A 30 6.26 -9.57 -5.43
C GLY A 30 6.42 -8.38 -4.50
N LEU A 31 6.51 -8.69 -3.20
CA LEU A 31 6.83 -7.75 -2.14
C LEU A 31 8.23 -7.20 -2.33
N PHE A 32 8.34 -5.90 -2.62
CA PHE A 32 9.66 -5.31 -2.88
C PHE A 32 10.57 -5.27 -1.65
N SER A 33 9.97 -5.32 -0.45
CA SER A 33 10.64 -5.31 0.85
C SER A 33 11.11 -6.71 1.29
N CYS A 34 10.94 -7.74 0.45
CA CYS A 34 11.40 -9.09 0.74
C CYS A 34 12.58 -9.50 -0.17
N PRO A 35 13.61 -10.16 0.36
CA PRO A 35 14.76 -10.65 -0.42
C PRO A 35 14.38 -11.50 -1.62
N ASN A 36 13.33 -12.32 -1.50
CA ASN A 36 12.85 -13.17 -2.60
C ASN A 36 12.50 -12.38 -3.86
N PHE A 37 12.04 -11.14 -3.75
CA PHE A 37 11.79 -10.30 -4.93
C PHE A 37 13.10 -9.93 -5.62
N GLN A 38 14.15 -9.57 -4.88
CA GLN A 38 15.47 -9.27 -5.47
C GLN A 38 16.13 -10.52 -6.04
N ILE A 39 15.95 -11.69 -5.42
CA ILE A 39 16.42 -12.98 -5.93
C ILE A 39 15.76 -13.29 -7.28
N ALA A 40 14.42 -13.22 -7.34
CA ALA A 40 13.68 -13.48 -8.58
C ALA A 40 14.01 -12.46 -9.68
N LYS A 41 14.11 -11.18 -9.31
CA LYS A 41 14.55 -10.11 -10.21
C LYS A 41 15.93 -10.39 -10.80
N SER A 42 16.90 -10.72 -9.95
CA SER A 42 18.27 -11.03 -10.36
C SER A 42 18.30 -12.22 -11.32
N ALA A 43 17.54 -13.29 -11.04
CA ALA A 43 17.42 -14.43 -11.94
C ALA A 43 16.85 -14.02 -13.32
N ALA A 44 15.79 -13.21 -13.34
CA ALA A 44 15.17 -12.70 -14.57
C ALA A 44 16.11 -11.80 -15.39
N GLU A 45 16.86 -10.90 -14.72
CA GLU A 45 17.84 -10.02 -15.35
C GLU A 45 19.04 -10.82 -15.90
N ASN A 46 19.52 -11.83 -15.17
CA ASN A 46 20.60 -12.70 -15.65
C ASN A 46 20.18 -13.46 -16.93
N LEU A 47 18.94 -13.95 -17.01
CA LEU A 47 18.41 -14.59 -18.22
C LEU A 47 18.49 -13.67 -19.44
N LYS A 48 18.05 -12.42 -19.29
CA LYS A 48 18.14 -11.41 -20.35
C LYS A 48 19.58 -11.05 -20.70
N ASN A 49 20.43 -10.84 -19.71
CA ASN A 49 21.81 -10.40 -19.92
C ASN A 49 22.68 -11.46 -20.61
N ASN A 50 22.50 -12.74 -20.25
CA ASN A 50 23.27 -13.84 -20.84
C ASN A 50 22.69 -14.30 -22.18
N HIS A 51 21.37 -14.19 -22.37
CA HIS A 51 20.69 -14.64 -23.58
C HIS A 51 19.80 -13.53 -24.19
N PRO A 52 20.37 -12.41 -24.66
CA PRO A 52 19.61 -11.20 -25.01
C PRO A 52 18.66 -11.36 -26.20
N SER A 53 18.91 -12.33 -27.09
CA SER A 53 18.02 -12.68 -28.22
C SER A 53 16.95 -13.70 -27.87
N LYS A 54 17.06 -14.36 -26.70
CA LYS A 54 16.12 -15.38 -26.23
C LYS A 54 15.13 -14.86 -25.21
N PHE A 55 15.38 -13.68 -24.65
CA PHE A 55 14.52 -13.06 -23.66
C PHE A 55 14.16 -11.64 -24.04
N GLU A 56 12.92 -11.24 -23.75
CA GLU A 56 12.55 -9.83 -23.64
C GLU A 56 13.06 -9.25 -22.32
N ASP A 57 13.04 -7.92 -22.20
CA ASP A 57 13.29 -7.28 -20.90
C ASP A 57 12.27 -7.80 -19.86
N PRO A 58 12.74 -8.14 -18.64
CA PRO A 58 11.87 -8.71 -17.63
C PRO A 58 10.84 -7.69 -17.15
N ILE A 59 9.60 -8.15 -16.99
CA ILE A 59 8.53 -7.32 -16.41
C ILE A 59 8.58 -7.46 -14.89
N LEU A 60 9.11 -6.44 -14.23
CA LEU A 60 9.20 -6.37 -12.77
C LEU A 60 8.04 -5.56 -12.20
N VAL A 61 7.24 -6.17 -11.32
CA VAL A 61 6.10 -5.53 -10.66
C VAL A 61 6.34 -5.56 -9.14
N PRO A 62 7.10 -4.59 -8.61
CA PRO A 62 7.26 -4.44 -7.16
C PRO A 62 5.93 -3.98 -6.54
N LEU A 63 5.49 -4.66 -5.47
CA LEU A 63 4.26 -4.37 -4.76
C LEU A 63 4.53 -4.11 -3.28
N GLN A 64 3.79 -3.16 -2.69
CA GLN A 64 3.67 -2.98 -1.23
C GLN A 64 2.87 -4.15 -0.61
N GLU A 65 2.96 -4.33 0.70
CA GLU A 65 2.30 -5.44 1.44
C GLU A 65 0.82 -5.58 1.07
N PHE A 66 0.11 -4.46 1.08
CA PHE A 66 -1.33 -4.44 0.84
C PHE A 66 -1.70 -4.79 -0.60
N ALA A 67 -0.95 -4.24 -1.57
CA ALA A 67 -1.15 -4.50 -2.98
C ALA A 67 -0.80 -5.96 -3.33
N TRP A 68 0.24 -6.51 -2.70
CA TRP A 68 0.60 -7.92 -2.81
C TRP A 68 -0.49 -8.85 -2.29
N HIS A 69 -1.05 -8.55 -1.11
CA HIS A 69 -2.11 -9.37 -0.54
C HIS A 69 -3.34 -9.41 -1.46
N GLN A 70 -3.74 -8.25 -2.02
CA GLN A 70 -4.82 -8.17 -3.01
C GLN A 70 -4.50 -8.97 -4.28
N TYR A 71 -3.30 -8.76 -4.85
CA TYR A 71 -2.83 -9.48 -6.03
C TYR A 71 -2.84 -10.99 -5.81
N LEU A 72 -2.35 -11.46 -4.67
CA LEU A 72 -2.27 -12.88 -4.34
C LEU A 72 -3.67 -13.49 -4.19
N GLN A 73 -4.61 -12.80 -3.57
CA GLN A 73 -6.00 -13.26 -3.47
C GLN A 73 -6.66 -13.40 -4.85
N GLU A 74 -6.46 -12.43 -5.74
CA GLU A 74 -6.97 -12.49 -7.11
C GLU A 74 -6.34 -13.64 -7.90
N LYS A 75 -5.01 -13.79 -7.81
CA LYS A 75 -4.29 -14.89 -8.47
C LYS A 75 -4.69 -16.26 -7.97
N LYS A 76 -4.90 -16.43 -6.65
CA LYS A 76 -5.42 -17.69 -6.07
C LYS A 76 -6.79 -18.06 -6.65
N ARG A 77 -7.65 -17.07 -6.92
CA ARG A 77 -8.95 -17.30 -7.57
C ARG A 77 -8.82 -17.67 -9.06
N GLU A 78 -7.87 -17.07 -9.77
CA GLU A 78 -7.62 -17.37 -11.18
C GLU A 78 -7.01 -18.76 -11.40
N LEU A 79 -6.06 -19.16 -10.57
CA LEU A 79 -5.28 -20.40 -10.71
C LEU A 79 -6.00 -21.68 -10.24
N LYS A 80 -7.30 -21.63 -9.93
CA LYS A 80 -8.21 -22.74 -9.53
C LYS A 80 -7.51 -24.05 -9.09
N ASN A 81 -7.50 -24.32 -7.78
CA ASN A 81 -7.17 -25.61 -7.13
C ASN A 81 -5.73 -26.16 -7.22
N GLU A 82 -4.76 -25.51 -7.87
CA GLU A 82 -3.36 -26.00 -7.85
C GLU A 82 -2.42 -25.26 -6.87
N THR A 83 -2.92 -24.32 -6.06
CA THR A 83 -2.05 -23.53 -5.16
C THR A 83 -2.74 -23.13 -3.87
N TRP A 84 -3.27 -24.12 -3.14
CA TRP A 84 -3.99 -23.86 -1.88
C TRP A 84 -3.10 -23.26 -0.77
N GLU A 85 -1.76 -23.31 -0.90
CA GLU A 85 -0.83 -22.81 0.11
C GLU A 85 0.30 -21.94 -0.46
N TYR A 86 0.05 -21.13 -1.52
CA TYR A 86 1.07 -20.17 -1.92
C TYR A 86 1.31 -19.14 -0.81
N SER A 87 2.50 -19.22 -0.21
CA SER A 87 2.93 -18.44 0.96
C SER A 87 4.18 -17.60 0.69
N SER A 88 4.80 -17.77 -0.48
CA SER A 88 5.97 -16.97 -0.86
C SER A 88 5.59 -15.51 -1.11
N SER A 89 6.58 -14.62 -1.01
CA SER A 89 6.44 -13.16 -1.16
C SER A 89 6.60 -12.66 -2.60
N VAL A 90 6.79 -13.57 -3.56
CA VAL A 90 6.98 -13.27 -4.98
C VAL A 90 6.39 -14.39 -5.83
N ILE A 91 5.87 -14.09 -7.02
CA ILE A 91 5.44 -15.05 -8.05
C ILE A 91 6.14 -14.70 -9.37
N SER A 92 6.63 -15.74 -10.03
CA SER A 92 7.29 -15.70 -11.33
C SER A 92 6.43 -16.34 -12.41
N PHE A 93 6.45 -15.76 -13.62
CA PHE A 93 5.79 -16.27 -14.81
C PHE A 93 6.74 -16.28 -16.00
N VAL A 94 6.57 -17.23 -16.91
CA VAL A 94 7.26 -17.28 -18.21
C VAL A 94 6.20 -17.32 -19.30
N ASN A 95 6.21 -16.33 -20.21
CA ASN A 95 5.17 -16.16 -21.25
C ASN A 95 3.73 -16.18 -20.69
N GLY A 96 3.56 -15.67 -19.48
CA GLY A 96 2.26 -15.64 -18.78
C GLY A 96 1.85 -16.95 -18.11
N GLN A 97 2.62 -18.03 -18.25
CA GLN A 97 2.41 -19.27 -17.51
C GLN A 97 3.06 -19.19 -16.12
N PHE A 98 2.34 -19.65 -15.10
CA PHE A 98 2.84 -19.69 -13.73
C PHE A 98 4.07 -20.60 -13.64
N LEU A 99 5.18 -20.07 -13.11
CA LEU A 99 6.40 -20.84 -12.89
C LEU A 99 6.55 -21.26 -11.43
N GLY A 100 6.28 -20.35 -10.49
CA GLY A 100 6.50 -20.58 -9.06
C GLY A 100 7.08 -19.35 -8.36
N ASP A 101 7.87 -19.58 -7.31
CA ASP A 101 8.50 -18.53 -6.52
C ASP A 101 9.89 -18.11 -7.04
N ALA A 102 10.72 -17.51 -6.18
CA ALA A 102 12.09 -17.14 -6.50
C ALA A 102 12.99 -18.36 -6.75
N LEU A 103 12.85 -19.42 -5.94
CA LEU A 103 13.66 -20.62 -6.04
C LEU A 103 13.27 -21.42 -7.28
N ASP A 104 11.97 -21.50 -7.60
CA ASP A 104 11.51 -22.16 -8.82
C ASP A 104 12.05 -21.45 -10.07
N LEU A 105 12.09 -20.11 -10.07
CA LEU A 105 12.70 -19.34 -11.15
C LEU A 105 14.20 -19.58 -11.26
N GLN A 106 14.94 -19.62 -10.15
CA GLN A 106 16.37 -19.92 -10.16
C GLN A 106 16.66 -21.34 -10.67
N LYS A 107 15.89 -22.33 -10.21
CA LYS A 107 16.01 -23.73 -10.67
C LYS A 107 15.76 -23.82 -12.18
N TRP A 108 14.69 -23.20 -12.68
CA TRP A 108 14.40 -23.17 -14.10
C TRP A 108 15.50 -22.48 -14.91
N ALA A 109 16.02 -21.35 -14.42
CA ALA A 109 17.13 -20.64 -15.06
C ALA A 109 18.41 -21.50 -15.12
N HIS A 110 18.69 -22.27 -14.07
CA HIS A 110 19.82 -23.18 -14.05
C HIS A 110 19.63 -24.37 -15.00
N GLU A 111 18.52 -25.10 -14.85
CA GLU A 111 18.29 -26.36 -15.57
C GLU A 111 18.11 -26.16 -17.08
N VAL A 112 17.49 -25.05 -17.50
CA VAL A 112 17.13 -24.81 -18.91
C VAL A 112 18.14 -23.90 -19.61
N TRP A 113 18.78 -22.96 -18.88
CA TRP A 113 19.60 -21.91 -19.47
C TRP A 113 21.04 -21.87 -18.96
N ASP A 114 21.41 -22.79 -18.06
CA ASP A 114 22.73 -22.89 -17.42
C ASP A 114 23.14 -21.58 -16.71
N ILE A 115 22.17 -20.90 -16.09
CA ILE A 115 22.40 -19.68 -15.32
C ILE A 115 22.40 -19.99 -13.84
N VAL A 116 23.51 -19.67 -13.18
CA VAL A 116 23.66 -19.83 -11.74
C VAL A 116 23.87 -18.45 -11.10
N ASP A 117 23.06 -18.15 -10.09
CA ASP A 117 23.23 -16.96 -9.29
C ASP A 117 23.97 -17.28 -7.98
N ILE A 118 25.24 -16.89 -7.91
CA ILE A 118 26.13 -17.16 -6.77
C ILE A 118 26.14 -16.03 -5.73
N LYS A 119 25.24 -15.05 -5.83
CA LYS A 119 25.18 -13.96 -4.86
C LYS A 119 24.80 -14.47 -3.46
N PRO A 120 25.51 -14.05 -2.41
CA PRO A 120 25.19 -14.45 -1.04
C PRO A 120 23.89 -13.80 -0.54
N SER A 121 23.20 -14.43 0.41
CA SER A 121 21.95 -13.90 1.00
C SER A 121 22.10 -12.45 1.50
N ALA A 122 23.21 -12.15 2.19
CA ALA A 122 23.47 -10.81 2.72
C ALA A 122 23.52 -9.72 1.63
N LEU A 123 23.90 -10.07 0.39
CA LEU A 123 23.86 -9.13 -0.72
C LEU A 123 22.41 -8.87 -1.15
N TYR A 124 21.54 -9.88 -1.15
CA TYR A 124 20.11 -9.68 -1.42
C TYR A 124 19.42 -8.87 -0.35
N ASP A 125 19.79 -9.05 0.92
CA ASP A 125 19.25 -8.24 2.01
C ASP A 125 19.62 -6.77 1.80
N ALA A 126 20.90 -6.46 1.54
CA ALA A 126 21.35 -5.10 1.25
C ALA A 126 20.69 -4.50 -0.01
N LEU A 127 20.54 -5.29 -1.09
CA LEU A 127 19.84 -4.85 -2.30
C LEU A 127 18.35 -4.59 -2.04
N THR A 128 17.72 -5.36 -1.16
CA THR A 128 16.32 -5.20 -0.78
C THR A 128 16.12 -3.90 0.00
N GLU A 129 17.01 -3.62 0.94
CA GLU A 129 16.99 -2.37 1.70
C GLU A 129 17.19 -1.15 0.79
N ASP A 130 18.21 -1.17 -0.08
CA ASP A 130 18.46 -0.07 -1.02
C ASP A 130 17.29 0.12 -2.00
N PHE A 131 16.76 -0.97 -2.56
CA PHE A 131 15.62 -0.92 -3.46
C PHE A 131 14.38 -0.37 -2.76
N SER A 132 14.08 -0.83 -1.54
CA SER A 132 12.94 -0.36 -0.75
C SER A 132 13.06 1.13 -0.46
N ALA A 133 14.23 1.57 0.02
CA ALA A 133 14.48 2.96 0.34
C ALA A 133 14.39 3.85 -0.92
N LYS A 134 14.93 3.39 -2.06
CA LYS A 134 14.82 4.09 -3.33
C LYS A 134 13.38 4.16 -3.83
N PHE A 135 12.65 3.04 -3.80
CA PHE A 135 11.27 2.95 -4.25
C PHE A 135 10.38 3.93 -3.48
N LEU A 136 10.52 3.98 -2.15
CA LEU A 136 9.78 4.90 -1.29
C LEU A 136 10.18 6.36 -1.52
N ARG A 137 11.47 6.67 -1.73
CA ARG A 137 11.90 8.03 -2.08
C ARG A 137 11.34 8.51 -3.42
N ASP A 138 11.28 7.61 -4.40
CA ASP A 138 10.87 7.93 -5.77
C ASP A 138 9.37 8.23 -5.87
N THR A 139 8.54 7.79 -4.91
CA THR A 139 7.11 8.17 -4.87
C THR A 139 6.91 9.65 -4.60
N LYS A 140 7.88 10.33 -3.97
CA LYS A 140 7.79 11.73 -3.53
C LYS A 140 6.63 11.99 -2.56
N HIS A 141 6.13 10.93 -1.94
CA HIS A 141 5.06 10.97 -0.95
C HIS A 141 5.63 10.96 0.46
N ASP A 142 4.85 11.50 1.40
CA ASP A 142 5.17 11.38 2.82
C ASP A 142 4.62 10.05 3.34
N PHE A 143 5.31 9.48 4.34
CA PHE A 143 4.89 8.27 5.02
C PHE A 143 4.66 8.56 6.49
N VAL A 144 3.66 7.90 7.08
CA VAL A 144 3.34 8.00 8.51
C VAL A 144 2.94 6.66 9.05
N PHE A 145 3.13 6.47 10.36
CA PHE A 145 2.68 5.26 11.05
C PHE A 145 1.70 5.56 12.19
N LEU A 146 0.91 4.55 12.53
CA LEU A 146 0.09 4.46 13.74
C LEU A 146 0.37 3.10 14.41
N ASP A 147 0.87 3.11 15.65
CA ASP A 147 1.00 1.91 16.48
C ASP A 147 -0.30 1.65 17.23
N ILE A 148 -0.79 0.42 17.13
CA ILE A 148 -2.14 0.07 17.57
C ILE A 148 -2.10 -0.94 18.70
N CYS A 149 -2.93 -0.71 19.72
CA CYS A 149 -3.30 -1.73 20.70
C CYS A 149 -4.82 -1.95 20.72
N ILE A 150 -5.21 -3.18 21.04
CA ILE A 150 -6.57 -3.51 21.45
C ILE A 150 -6.53 -3.73 22.96
N ASP A 151 -7.31 -2.94 23.68
CA ASP A 151 -7.24 -2.76 25.13
C ASP A 151 -5.83 -2.35 25.59
N SER A 152 -5.05 -3.31 26.11
CA SER A 152 -3.66 -3.10 26.53
C SER A 152 -2.66 -3.94 25.74
N SER A 153 -3.13 -4.72 24.75
CA SER A 153 -2.30 -5.63 23.96
C SER A 153 -1.90 -4.94 22.64
N PRO A 154 -0.60 -4.66 22.41
CA PRO A 154 -0.13 -4.18 21.11
C PRO A 154 -0.43 -5.23 20.03
N ILE A 155 -1.04 -4.81 18.93
CA ILE A 155 -1.37 -5.70 17.80
C ILE A 155 -0.51 -5.43 16.57
N GLY A 156 0.16 -4.28 16.52
CA GLY A 156 1.15 -3.95 15.49
C GLY A 156 1.02 -2.52 14.99
N ARG A 157 1.69 -2.27 13.86
CA ARG A 157 1.80 -0.95 13.22
C ARG A 157 1.03 -0.91 11.91
N LEU A 158 0.39 0.22 11.65
CA LEU A 158 -0.15 0.60 10.34
C LEU A 158 0.78 1.63 9.73
N ILE A 159 1.24 1.43 8.49
CA ILE A 159 2.03 2.44 7.76
C ILE A 159 1.23 2.91 6.55
N PHE A 160 1.16 4.23 6.39
CA PHE A 160 0.41 4.89 5.33
C PHE A 160 1.35 5.67 4.41
N GLU A 161 1.05 5.61 3.12
CA GLU A 161 1.54 6.53 2.12
C GLU A 161 0.51 7.66 1.93
N LEU A 162 0.99 8.90 1.95
CA LEU A 162 0.17 10.09 1.79
C LEU A 162 0.40 10.69 0.40
N TYR A 163 -0.67 10.83 -0.39
CA TYR A 163 -0.61 11.36 -1.76
C TYR A 163 -0.50 12.89 -1.74
N CYS A 164 0.66 13.40 -1.30
CA CYS A 164 0.93 14.82 -1.10
C CYS A 164 0.94 15.63 -2.40
N ASP A 165 1.15 14.98 -3.54
CA ASP A 165 1.06 15.57 -4.88
C ASP A 165 -0.40 15.88 -5.27
N VAL A 166 -1.33 15.03 -4.83
CA VAL A 166 -2.77 15.16 -5.08
C VAL A 166 -3.43 16.00 -3.98
N CYS A 167 -3.27 15.65 -2.71
CA CYS A 167 -3.95 16.26 -1.58
C CYS A 167 -2.99 16.89 -0.55
N PRO A 168 -2.15 17.88 -0.92
CA PRO A 168 -1.06 18.39 -0.07
C PRO A 168 -1.52 18.92 1.30
N LYS A 169 -2.62 19.69 1.37
CA LYS A 169 -3.10 20.26 2.64
C LYS A 169 -3.65 19.18 3.56
N THR A 170 -4.38 18.23 2.99
CA THR A 170 -4.98 17.12 3.72
C THR A 170 -3.90 16.19 4.26
N CYS A 171 -2.93 15.84 3.41
CA CYS A 171 -1.77 15.05 3.81
C CYS A 171 -0.96 15.77 4.89
N LYS A 172 -0.73 17.08 4.74
CA LYS A 172 0.01 17.86 5.75
C LYS A 172 -0.69 17.88 7.10
N ASN A 173 -2.02 18.03 7.12
CA ASN A 173 -2.81 17.96 8.34
C ASN A 173 -2.63 16.61 9.03
N PHE A 174 -2.81 15.50 8.29
CA PHE A 174 -2.67 14.16 8.83
C PHE A 174 -1.24 13.89 9.33
N GLN A 175 -0.22 14.24 8.54
CA GLN A 175 1.20 14.08 8.91
C GLN A 175 1.56 14.81 10.21
N VAL A 176 1.13 16.06 10.34
CA VAL A 176 1.42 16.85 11.53
C VAL A 176 0.66 16.32 12.75
N LEU A 177 -0.58 15.84 12.56
CA LEU A 177 -1.33 15.16 13.61
C LEU A 177 -0.74 13.79 13.96
N CYS A 178 -0.08 13.08 13.05
CA CYS A 178 0.68 11.86 13.37
C CYS A 178 1.92 12.19 14.20
N THR A 179 2.67 13.22 13.84
CA THR A 179 3.95 13.56 14.49
C THR A 179 3.81 14.40 15.76
N GLY A 180 2.64 15.02 15.99
CA GLY A 180 2.41 15.92 17.12
C GLY A 180 3.20 17.23 17.07
N LYS A 181 3.87 17.54 15.94
CA LYS A 181 4.78 18.69 15.80
C LYS A 181 4.11 20.05 15.99
N ALA A 182 2.78 20.14 15.81
CA ALA A 182 2.02 21.37 16.03
C ALA A 182 1.75 21.69 17.52
N GLY A 183 1.98 20.75 18.43
CA GLY A 183 1.72 20.97 19.86
C GLY A 183 0.24 21.10 20.18
N PHE A 184 -0.20 22.30 20.57
CA PHE A 184 -1.57 22.58 21.00
C PHE A 184 -2.25 23.61 20.10
N SER A 185 -3.54 23.43 19.85
CA SER A 185 -4.37 24.44 19.19
C SER A 185 -4.61 25.65 20.10
N GLN A 186 -5.15 26.73 19.53
CA GLN A 186 -5.55 27.92 20.30
C GLN A 186 -6.62 27.61 21.37
N ARG A 187 -7.33 26.49 21.23
CA ARG A 187 -8.34 26.01 22.17
C ARG A 187 -7.76 25.08 23.25
N GLY A 188 -6.43 24.90 23.27
CA GLY A 188 -5.74 24.02 24.20
C GLY A 188 -5.87 22.53 23.86
N ILE A 189 -6.35 22.18 22.66
CA ILE A 189 -6.44 20.78 22.22
C ILE A 189 -5.07 20.33 21.74
N ARG A 190 -4.59 19.19 22.24
CA ARG A 190 -3.35 18.59 21.75
C ARG A 190 -3.55 18.06 20.33
N LEU A 191 -2.80 18.59 19.37
CA LEU A 191 -2.88 18.24 17.95
C LEU A 191 -2.01 17.00 17.67
N HIS A 192 -2.44 15.84 18.17
CA HIS A 192 -1.71 14.58 18.04
C HIS A 192 -2.66 13.37 18.05
N TYR A 193 -2.42 12.38 17.19
CA TYR A 193 -3.20 11.13 17.17
C TYR A 193 -2.81 10.16 18.29
N LYS A 194 -1.60 10.24 18.84
CA LYS A 194 -1.20 9.43 20.00
C LYS A 194 -2.23 9.54 21.14
N ASN A 195 -2.65 8.39 21.64
CA ASN A 195 -3.70 8.16 22.64
C ASN A 195 -5.14 8.37 22.17
N SER A 196 -5.39 8.76 20.92
CA SER A 196 -6.73 8.72 20.34
C SER A 196 -7.15 7.28 20.00
N ILE A 197 -8.44 7.06 19.73
CA ILE A 197 -9.02 5.74 19.50
C ILE A 197 -9.71 5.64 18.15
N PHE A 198 -9.90 4.40 17.68
CA PHE A 198 -10.91 4.09 16.68
C PHE A 198 -12.25 3.97 17.37
N HIS A 199 -13.15 4.93 17.14
CA HIS A 199 -14.44 5.03 17.84
C HIS A 199 -15.59 4.40 17.07
N ARG A 200 -15.38 4.00 15.81
CA ARG A 200 -16.40 3.39 14.94
C ARG A 200 -15.81 2.41 13.93
N ILE A 201 -16.44 1.25 13.79
CA ILE A 201 -16.11 0.19 12.84
C ILE A 201 -17.40 -0.17 12.09
N VAL A 202 -17.43 0.11 10.80
CA VAL A 202 -18.51 -0.27 9.89
C VAL A 202 -18.05 -1.51 9.14
N GLN A 203 -18.59 -2.68 9.48
CA GLN A 203 -18.28 -3.94 8.80
C GLN A 203 -18.52 -3.80 7.29
N ASN A 204 -17.60 -4.33 6.47
CA ASN A 204 -17.64 -4.18 5.01
C ASN A 204 -17.69 -2.71 4.54
N GLY A 205 -17.19 -1.78 5.37
CA GLY A 205 -17.17 -0.36 5.08
C GLY A 205 -15.80 0.21 5.38
N TRP A 206 -15.66 0.76 6.59
CA TRP A 206 -14.45 1.43 7.05
C TRP A 206 -14.31 1.37 8.57
N ILE A 207 -13.08 1.54 9.05
CA ILE A 207 -12.81 1.88 10.45
C ILE A 207 -12.53 3.38 10.55
N GLN A 208 -12.99 4.03 11.62
CA GLN A 208 -12.90 5.48 11.79
C GLN A 208 -12.31 5.82 13.16
N GLY A 209 -11.38 6.78 13.15
CA GLY A 209 -10.73 7.32 14.33
C GLY A 209 -10.45 8.81 14.19
N GLY A 210 -9.50 9.30 14.99
CA GLY A 210 -9.01 10.68 14.89
C GLY A 210 -9.89 11.73 15.56
N ASP A 211 -10.84 11.33 16.42
CA ASP A 211 -11.37 12.24 17.43
C ASP A 211 -10.32 12.36 18.55
N ILE A 212 -9.48 13.39 18.43
CA ILE A 212 -8.34 13.68 19.31
C ILE A 212 -8.75 14.35 20.63
N VAL A 213 -10.04 14.48 20.91
CA VAL A 213 -10.54 15.17 22.10
C VAL A 213 -11.16 14.17 23.08
N TYR A 214 -12.20 13.45 22.67
CA TYR A 214 -12.95 12.55 23.57
C TYR A 214 -13.19 11.13 23.01
N GLY A 215 -12.86 10.87 21.75
CA GLY A 215 -13.06 9.54 21.14
C GLY A 215 -14.54 9.13 20.99
N LYS A 216 -15.45 10.11 20.88
CA LYS A 216 -16.89 9.85 20.69
C LYS A 216 -17.31 9.98 19.23
N GLY A 217 -16.48 10.63 18.40
CA GLY A 217 -16.73 10.85 16.98
C GLY A 217 -17.45 12.17 16.67
N ASP A 218 -17.69 13.00 17.68
CA ASP A 218 -18.32 14.32 17.56
C ASP A 218 -17.31 15.47 17.64
N ASN A 219 -16.04 15.22 17.96
CA ASN A 219 -15.01 16.23 18.12
C ASN A 219 -13.79 16.02 17.20
N GLY A 220 -12.85 16.95 17.25
CA GLY A 220 -11.65 16.97 16.42
C GLY A 220 -11.30 18.37 15.97
N GLU A 221 -10.02 18.61 15.70
CA GLU A 221 -9.51 19.90 15.24
C GLU A 221 -8.36 19.67 14.26
N SER A 222 -8.35 20.41 13.15
CA SER A 222 -7.25 20.37 12.20
C SER A 222 -6.08 21.23 12.68
N ILE A 223 -4.91 21.07 12.06
CA ILE A 223 -3.77 21.97 12.29
C ILE A 223 -4.05 23.41 11.82
N TYR A 224 -5.15 23.62 11.10
CA TYR A 224 -5.59 24.89 10.53
C TYR A 224 -6.71 25.55 11.34
N GLY A 225 -7.04 25.01 12.52
CA GLY A 225 -8.20 25.41 13.33
C GLY A 225 -9.29 24.34 13.32
N PRO A 226 -10.49 24.63 13.89
CA PRO A 226 -11.56 23.63 14.07
C PRO A 226 -11.90 22.85 12.81
N THR A 227 -11.92 23.53 11.66
CA THR A 227 -11.95 22.92 10.33
C THR A 227 -10.93 23.60 9.41
N PHE A 228 -10.67 23.01 8.25
CA PHE A 228 -9.76 23.58 7.24
C PHE A 228 -10.17 24.99 6.76
N GLU A 229 -11.45 25.39 6.90
CA GLU A 229 -11.96 26.69 6.43
C GLU A 229 -11.71 27.85 7.41
N GLU A 230 -11.54 27.61 8.71
CA GLU A 230 -11.71 28.68 9.69
C GLU A 230 -10.55 29.70 9.72
N LEU A 231 -9.32 29.28 9.38
CA LEU A 231 -8.19 30.19 9.14
C LEU A 231 -8.49 31.23 8.04
N TYR A 232 -9.28 30.86 7.02
CA TYR A 232 -9.67 31.75 5.92
C TYR A 232 -10.73 32.77 6.32
N GLY A 233 -11.70 32.36 7.16
CA GLY A 233 -12.75 33.24 7.66
C GLY A 233 -12.24 34.32 8.61
N SER A 234 -11.21 34.02 9.40
CA SER A 234 -10.56 35.00 10.27
C SER A 234 -9.66 35.97 9.48
N LEU A 235 -8.87 35.45 8.53
CA LEU A 235 -8.03 36.28 7.66
C LEU A 235 -8.86 37.22 6.77
N LYS A 236 -10.01 36.77 6.24
CA LYS A 236 -10.96 37.65 5.52
C LYS A 236 -11.49 38.79 6.38
N ARG A 237 -11.81 38.55 7.65
CA ARG A 237 -12.31 39.59 8.56
C ARG A 237 -11.22 40.62 8.88
N SER A 238 -9.99 40.18 9.06
CA SER A 238 -8.83 41.06 9.29
C SER A 238 -8.43 41.85 8.03
N VAL A 239 -8.42 41.22 6.85
CA VAL A 239 -8.10 41.87 5.57
C VAL A 239 -9.23 42.81 5.11
N LYS A 240 -10.50 42.47 5.36
CA LYS A 240 -11.65 43.36 5.07
C LYS A 240 -11.65 44.61 5.96
N ARG A 241 -11.09 44.54 7.17
CA ARG A 241 -10.83 45.73 8.01
C ARG A 241 -9.65 46.58 7.54
N GLN A 242 -8.77 46.05 6.67
CA GLN A 242 -7.55 46.74 6.22
C GLN A 242 -7.54 47.17 4.75
N LYS A 243 -8.49 46.74 3.89
CA LYS A 243 -8.45 47.05 2.45
C LYS A 243 -9.81 47.45 1.86
N GLU A 244 -10.10 48.74 1.97
CA GLU A 244 -10.85 49.54 0.98
C GLU A 244 -9.91 50.13 -0.11
N SER A 245 -8.67 49.64 -0.22
CA SER A 245 -7.70 50.18 -1.16
C SER A 245 -6.78 49.09 -1.69
N ARG A 246 -6.85 48.93 -3.02
CA ARG A 246 -5.98 48.15 -3.92
C ARG A 246 -6.25 46.65 -4.01
N GLY A 247 -6.62 46.27 -5.24
CA GLY A 247 -6.95 44.93 -5.69
C GLY A 247 -5.87 43.91 -5.35
N VAL A 248 -6.33 42.74 -4.94
CA VAL A 248 -5.49 41.58 -4.68
C VAL A 248 -5.94 40.47 -5.62
N GLY A 249 -4.94 39.78 -6.20
CA GLY A 249 -5.11 38.64 -7.08
C GLY A 249 -6.00 37.54 -6.49
N LYS A 250 -6.53 36.73 -7.40
CA LYS A 250 -7.46 35.63 -7.18
C LYS A 250 -7.02 34.75 -6.00
N ILE A 251 -7.69 34.88 -4.85
CA ILE A 251 -7.44 34.05 -3.67
C ILE A 251 -8.19 32.73 -3.85
N GLU A 252 -7.46 31.62 -3.97
CA GLU A 252 -8.05 30.30 -4.14
C GLU A 252 -8.92 29.90 -2.94
N LYS A 253 -10.16 29.52 -3.24
CA LYS A 253 -11.19 29.13 -2.28
C LYS A 253 -10.84 27.73 -1.74
N TYR A 254 -10.55 27.61 -0.45
CA TYR A 254 -10.17 26.36 0.24
C TYR A 254 -11.35 25.40 0.31
N ARG A 255 -11.53 24.58 -0.74
CA ARG A 255 -12.52 23.50 -0.81
C ARG A 255 -11.89 22.19 -0.33
N ASP A 256 -12.72 21.14 -0.21
CA ASP A 256 -12.23 19.77 -0.28
C ASP A 256 -11.23 19.68 -1.44
N GLU A 257 -9.98 19.33 -1.12
CA GLU A 257 -8.82 19.68 -1.93
C GLU A 257 -8.95 19.14 -3.36
N ASN A 258 -9.29 17.86 -3.47
CA ASN A 258 -9.89 17.26 -4.66
C ASN A 258 -10.52 15.90 -4.29
N PHE A 259 -11.11 15.25 -5.29
CA PHE A 259 -11.69 13.91 -5.21
C PHE A 259 -11.06 12.97 -6.24
N SER A 260 -9.76 13.15 -6.52
CA SER A 260 -9.05 12.43 -7.58
C SER A 260 -8.71 11.00 -7.17
N VAL A 261 -8.59 10.74 -5.87
CA VAL A 261 -8.29 9.40 -5.32
C VAL A 261 -9.60 8.63 -5.16
N PRO A 262 -9.79 7.50 -5.85
CA PRO A 262 -11.02 6.72 -5.75
C PRO A 262 -11.01 5.77 -4.54
N HIS A 263 -12.20 5.49 -3.99
CA HIS A 263 -12.40 4.49 -2.94
C HIS A 263 -12.60 3.09 -3.53
N ASN A 264 -11.69 2.67 -4.41
CA ASN A 264 -11.86 1.45 -5.21
C ASN A 264 -11.29 0.17 -4.58
N LYS A 265 -10.67 0.27 -3.40
CA LYS A 265 -10.00 -0.84 -2.74
C LYS A 265 -10.01 -0.72 -1.22
N ARG A 266 -9.65 -1.81 -0.55
CA ARG A 266 -9.37 -1.84 0.90
C ARG A 266 -8.08 -1.07 1.20
N GLY A 267 -8.00 -0.46 2.37
CA GLY A 267 -6.82 0.27 2.85
C GLY A 267 -6.75 1.73 2.40
N VAL A 268 -7.76 2.26 1.70
CA VAL A 268 -7.79 3.68 1.32
C VAL A 268 -7.99 4.53 2.57
N LEU A 269 -7.13 5.54 2.74
CA LEU A 269 -7.18 6.51 3.82
C LEU A 269 -7.94 7.75 3.36
N GLY A 270 -8.96 8.16 4.13
CA GLY A 270 -9.77 9.33 3.81
C GLY A 270 -10.20 10.14 5.03
N MET A 271 -10.59 11.39 4.79
CA MET A 271 -11.04 12.31 5.84
C MET A 271 -12.52 12.10 6.13
N ALA A 272 -12.86 11.89 7.41
CA ALA A 272 -14.24 11.93 7.84
C ALA A 272 -14.70 13.39 7.95
N ASN A 273 -15.93 13.65 7.53
CA ASN A 273 -16.54 14.98 7.60
C ASN A 273 -18.01 14.88 8.03
N LYS A 274 -18.57 15.99 8.51
CA LYS A 274 -19.98 16.16 8.89
C LYS A 274 -20.75 16.96 7.82
N GLY A 275 -20.38 16.81 6.56
CA GLY A 275 -20.83 17.63 5.45
C GLY A 275 -19.68 18.41 4.79
N ARG A 276 -19.99 19.10 3.68
CA ARG A 276 -18.98 19.80 2.88
C ARG A 276 -18.13 20.73 3.75
N HIS A 277 -16.81 20.67 3.53
CA HIS A 277 -15.84 21.60 4.13
C HIS A 277 -15.72 21.55 5.66
N SER A 278 -16.02 20.39 6.26
CA SER A 278 -15.90 20.16 7.71
C SER A 278 -14.76 19.20 8.08
N ASN A 279 -13.73 19.11 7.24
CA ASN A 279 -12.55 18.29 7.53
C ASN A 279 -11.81 18.88 8.75
N GLY A 280 -11.61 18.03 9.76
CA GLY A 280 -10.89 18.32 11.00
C GLY A 280 -9.72 17.36 11.19
N SER A 281 -9.76 16.56 12.25
CA SER A 281 -8.78 15.50 12.53
C SER A 281 -9.30 14.08 12.27
N GLN A 282 -10.61 13.87 12.15
CA GLN A 282 -11.16 12.53 12.01
C GLN A 282 -10.88 11.95 10.62
N PHE A 283 -10.56 10.66 10.58
CA PHE A 283 -10.20 9.93 9.37
C PHE A 283 -10.82 8.53 9.39
N TYR A 284 -10.83 7.88 8.23
CA TYR A 284 -11.20 6.49 8.09
C TYR A 284 -10.23 5.71 7.21
N ILE A 285 -10.22 4.40 7.39
CA ILE A 285 -9.49 3.43 6.57
C ILE A 285 -10.51 2.45 6.01
N THR A 286 -10.58 2.30 4.69
CA THR A 286 -11.56 1.41 4.06
C THR A 286 -11.24 -0.06 4.31
N LEU A 287 -12.27 -0.85 4.58
CA LEU A 287 -12.19 -2.31 4.73
C LEU A 287 -12.48 -3.06 3.43
N GLN A 288 -13.03 -2.36 2.44
CA GLN A 288 -13.26 -2.82 1.07
C GLN A 288 -13.44 -1.64 0.11
N ALA A 289 -13.68 -1.92 -1.18
CA ALA A 289 -14.09 -0.90 -2.14
C ALA A 289 -15.40 -0.23 -1.70
N THR A 290 -15.40 1.10 -1.62
CA THR A 290 -16.51 1.93 -1.15
C THR A 290 -16.77 3.11 -2.11
N PRO A 291 -17.00 2.87 -3.41
CA PRO A 291 -17.12 3.93 -4.43
C PRO A 291 -18.25 4.94 -4.17
N TYR A 292 -19.23 4.59 -3.33
CA TYR A 292 -20.30 5.51 -2.91
C TYR A 292 -19.82 6.67 -2.01
N LEU A 293 -18.58 6.61 -1.51
CA LEU A 293 -17.89 7.70 -0.80
C LEU A 293 -17.22 8.70 -1.75
N ASP A 294 -17.01 8.32 -3.01
CA ASP A 294 -16.37 9.19 -4.01
C ASP A 294 -17.15 10.51 -4.14
N ARG A 295 -16.41 11.61 -4.29
CA ARG A 295 -16.94 12.99 -4.40
C ARG A 295 -17.69 13.51 -3.17
N LYS A 296 -17.74 12.73 -2.08
CA LYS A 296 -18.30 13.14 -0.78
C LYS A 296 -17.22 13.26 0.30
N PHE A 297 -16.23 12.39 0.23
CA PHE A 297 -15.11 12.36 1.16
C PHE A 297 -13.79 12.40 0.41
N VAL A 298 -12.80 13.10 0.97
CA VAL A 298 -11.47 13.22 0.38
C VAL A 298 -10.67 11.99 0.78
N ALA A 299 -10.33 11.13 -0.18
CA ALA A 299 -9.26 10.16 -0.02
C ALA A 299 -7.92 10.84 -0.31
N PHE A 300 -6.91 10.56 0.49
CA PHE A 300 -5.62 11.25 0.43
C PHE A 300 -4.42 10.34 0.70
N GLY A 301 -4.63 9.04 0.86
CA GLY A 301 -3.55 8.09 1.07
C GLY A 301 -4.01 6.65 1.02
N GLN A 302 -3.10 5.74 1.33
CA GLN A 302 -3.37 4.31 1.41
C GLN A 302 -2.51 3.66 2.49
N LEU A 303 -3.03 2.59 3.07
CA LEU A 303 -2.26 1.67 3.90
C LEU A 303 -1.30 0.87 2.99
N ILE A 304 -0.03 0.84 3.37
CA ILE A 304 1.03 0.15 2.62
C ILE A 304 1.60 -1.05 3.40
N GLU A 305 1.54 -1.00 4.73
CA GLU A 305 1.91 -2.09 5.65
C GLU A 305 0.92 -2.19 6.82
N GLY A 306 0.78 -3.39 7.38
CA GLY A 306 -0.10 -3.67 8.52
C GLY A 306 -1.42 -4.33 8.13
N THR A 307 -1.41 -5.21 7.12
CA THR A 307 -2.62 -5.90 6.65
C THR A 307 -3.30 -6.69 7.77
N GLU A 308 -2.51 -7.42 8.56
CA GLU A 308 -3.02 -8.23 9.67
C GLU A 308 -3.53 -7.35 10.82
N VAL A 309 -2.91 -6.19 11.07
CA VAL A 309 -3.38 -5.21 12.06
C VAL A 309 -4.75 -4.67 11.68
N LEU A 310 -4.93 -4.28 10.40
CA LEU A 310 -6.22 -3.81 9.90
C LEU A 310 -7.30 -4.90 9.97
N LYS A 311 -6.94 -6.16 9.70
CA LYS A 311 -7.83 -7.32 9.82
C LYS A 311 -8.23 -7.58 11.27
N GLN A 312 -7.28 -7.55 12.20
CA GLN A 312 -7.57 -7.68 13.63
C GLN A 312 -8.50 -6.57 14.13
N LEU A 313 -8.27 -5.32 13.70
CA LEU A 313 -9.17 -4.19 14.00
C LEU A 313 -10.59 -4.43 13.47
N GLU A 314 -10.74 -4.87 12.22
CA GLU A 314 -12.05 -5.16 11.61
C GLU A 314 -12.83 -6.25 12.35
N LEU A 315 -12.13 -7.25 12.90
CA LEU A 315 -12.74 -8.38 13.61
C LEU A 315 -13.16 -8.04 15.05
N VAL A 316 -12.84 -6.84 15.56
CA VAL A 316 -13.24 -6.42 16.90
C VAL A 316 -14.77 -6.37 16.99
N PRO A 317 -15.40 -7.03 17.98
CA PRO A 317 -16.84 -6.99 18.13
C PRO A 317 -17.32 -5.58 18.44
N THR A 318 -18.50 -5.23 17.92
CA THR A 318 -19.07 -3.89 18.05
C THR A 318 -20.48 -3.91 18.63
N GLN A 319 -20.86 -2.79 19.26
CA GLN A 319 -22.23 -2.47 19.60
C GLN A 319 -22.59 -1.15 18.92
N ASN A 320 -23.56 -1.17 18.00
CA ASN A 320 -23.91 -0.01 17.17
C ASN A 320 -22.69 0.61 16.48
N GLU A 321 -21.87 -0.24 15.84
CA GLU A 321 -20.60 0.12 15.18
C GLU A 321 -19.51 0.65 16.13
N ARG A 322 -19.78 0.83 17.43
CA ARG A 322 -18.75 1.20 18.41
C ARG A 322 -17.99 -0.06 18.86
N PRO A 323 -16.66 -0.08 18.80
CA PRO A 323 -15.86 -1.20 19.33
C PRO A 323 -16.15 -1.45 20.81
N ILE A 324 -16.34 -2.72 21.18
CA ILE A 324 -16.50 -3.13 22.59
C ILE A 324 -15.14 -3.07 23.29
N HIS A 325 -14.09 -3.51 22.60
CA HIS A 325 -12.70 -3.39 23.05
C HIS A 325 -12.12 -2.05 22.60
N MET A 326 -11.24 -1.48 23.41
CA MET A 326 -10.66 -0.18 23.15
C MET A 326 -9.52 -0.29 22.14
N CYS A 327 -9.79 0.08 20.90
CA CYS A 327 -8.77 0.16 19.85
C CYS A 327 -8.07 1.52 19.89
N ARG A 328 -6.85 1.59 20.44
CA ARG A 328 -6.12 2.85 20.66
C ARG A 328 -4.88 2.95 19.77
N ILE A 329 -4.58 4.17 19.31
CA ILE A 329 -3.30 4.56 18.74
C ILE A 329 -2.34 4.85 19.89
N THR A 330 -1.40 3.96 20.18
CA THR A 330 -0.43 4.11 21.29
C THR A 330 0.75 4.99 20.93
N ASP A 331 1.10 5.04 19.65
CA ASP A 331 2.10 5.95 19.11
C ASP A 331 1.81 6.29 17.65
N SER A 332 2.37 7.39 17.16
CA SER A 332 2.24 7.81 15.78
C SER A 332 3.39 8.72 15.37
N GLY A 333 3.72 8.76 14.08
CA GLY A 333 4.79 9.62 13.62
C GLY A 333 5.23 9.35 12.19
N ASP A 334 6.46 9.76 11.91
CA ASP A 334 7.18 9.47 10.67
C ASP A 334 7.97 8.16 10.88
N PRO A 335 7.78 7.14 10.02
CA PRO A 335 8.44 5.85 10.19
C PRO A 335 9.94 5.88 9.94
N TYR A 336 10.48 6.94 9.32
CA TYR A 336 11.88 7.04 8.89
C TYR A 336 12.64 8.24 9.47
N ALA A 337 12.08 8.92 10.48
CA ALA A 337 12.65 10.13 11.09
C ALA A 337 13.68 9.86 12.19
#